data_AF-A0A6D0IQC8-F1
#
_entry.id   AF-A0A6D0IQC8-F1
#
_cell.length_a   1.000
_cell.length_b   1.000
_cell.length_c   1.000
_cell.angle_alpha   90.00
_cell.angle_beta   90.00
_cell.angle_gamma   90.00
#
_symmetry.space_group_name_H-M   'P 1'
#
loop_
_entity.id
_entity.type
_entity.pdbx_description
1 polymer ?
#
loop_
_entity_poly.entity_id
_entity_poly.type
_entity_poly.pdbx_seq_one_letter_code
_entity_poly.pdbx_strand_id
1 'polypeptide(L)' 'FDNVQNAVGADLQIRLFGKPEIDGSRRLGVALATAESVVDAIERAKHAAGQVKVQG' A
#
# COMPACT_ATOMS: atom_id res chain seq x y z
N PHE A 1 -7.45 7.33 5.98
CA PHE A 1 -7.02 6.22 5.10
C PHE A 1 -8.04 5.15 5.23
N ASP A 2 -8.72 4.83 4.14
CA ASP A 2 -9.85 3.92 4.15
C ASP A 2 -9.53 2.67 3.34
N ASN A 3 -10.32 1.61 3.55
CA ASN A 3 -10.20 0.33 2.84
C ASN A 3 -8.85 -0.40 3.07
N VAL A 4 -8.11 -0.04 4.13
CA VAL A 4 -6.80 -0.62 4.46
C VAL A 4 -6.90 -2.13 4.74
N GLN A 5 -8.03 -2.60 5.26
CA GLN A 5 -8.28 -4.02 5.53
C GLN A 5 -8.20 -4.91 4.28
N ASN A 6 -8.49 -4.35 3.10
CA ASN A 6 -8.41 -5.08 1.82
C ASN A 6 -7.01 -4.97 1.18
N ALA A 7 -6.09 -4.22 1.80
CA ALA A 7 -4.73 -4.02 1.34
C ALA A 7 -3.70 -4.83 2.15
N VAL A 8 -4.14 -5.68 3.08
CA VAL A 8 -3.31 -6.50 3.96
C VAL A 8 -3.76 -7.96 3.93
N GLY A 9 -2.86 -8.89 4.23
CA GLY A 9 -3.15 -10.33 4.21
C GLY A 9 -1.90 -11.18 4.39
N ALA A 10 -2.00 -12.49 4.15
CA ALA A 10 -0.83 -13.34 4.08
C ALA A 10 0.14 -12.80 3.02
N ASP A 11 1.42 -12.69 3.37
CA ASP A 11 2.49 -12.19 2.50
C ASP A 11 2.27 -10.76 2.00
N LEU A 12 1.40 -9.98 2.65
CA LEU A 12 1.06 -8.63 2.23
C LEU A 12 0.95 -7.67 3.43
N GLN A 13 1.70 -6.57 3.35
CA GLN A 13 1.79 -5.59 4.44
C GLN A 13 1.72 -4.17 3.90
N ILE A 14 1.13 -3.26 4.69
CA ILE A 14 1.18 -1.82 4.43
C ILE A 14 1.97 -1.12 5.55
N ARG A 15 2.69 -0.06 5.19
CA ARG A 15 3.26 0.92 6.13
C ARG A 15 2.77 2.30 5.76
N LEU A 16 2.10 2.98 6.69
CA LEU A 16 1.67 4.36 6.56
C LEU A 16 2.60 5.24 7.39
N PHE A 17 3.10 6.34 6.81
CA PHE A 17 4.19 7.10 7.41
C PHE A 17 3.74 8.19 8.39
N GLY A 18 2.44 8.34 8.64
CA GLY A 18 1.90 9.30 9.62
C GLY A 18 2.24 10.76 9.33
N LYS A 19 2.46 11.11 8.06
CA LYS A 19 2.75 12.49 7.66
C LYS A 19 1.53 13.38 7.94
N PRO A 20 1.71 14.54 8.60
CA PRO A 20 0.59 15.36 9.07
C PRO A 20 -0.19 16.02 7.94
N GLU A 21 0.49 16.38 6.85
CA GLU A 21 -0.10 17.09 5.71
C GLU A 21 0.53 16.69 4.38
N ILE A 22 -0.16 17.05 3.30
CA ILE A 22 0.28 16.89 1.92
C ILE A 22 -0.16 18.12 1.14
N ASP A 23 0.80 18.75 0.46
CA ASP A 23 0.55 19.78 -0.53
C ASP A 23 1.11 19.30 -1.87
N GLY A 24 0.22 18.99 -2.81
CA GLY A 24 0.55 18.32 -4.07
C GLY A 24 0.74 16.80 -3.94
N SER A 25 1.83 16.26 -4.51
CA SER A 25 2.10 14.82 -4.54
C SER A 25 3.17 14.42 -3.52
N ARG A 26 2.80 13.55 -2.59
CA ARG A 26 3.70 13.06 -1.53
C ARG A 26 3.46 11.58 -1.28
N ARG A 27 4.55 10.80 -1.15
CA ARG A 27 4.46 9.39 -0.75
C ARG A 27 4.04 9.29 0.72
N LEU A 28 2.83 8.81 0.98
CA LEU A 28 2.23 8.71 2.32
C LEU A 28 2.35 7.31 2.95
N GLY A 29 2.67 6.30 2.14
CA GLY A 29 2.87 4.93 2.60
C GLY A 29 3.52 4.05 1.54
N VAL A 30 3.60 2.76 1.83
CA VAL A 30 4.13 1.72 0.93
C VAL A 30 3.43 0.39 1.18
N ALA A 31 3.24 -0.39 0.12
CA ALA A 31 2.82 -1.78 0.17
C ALA A 31 4.04 -2.69 -0.04
N LEU A 32 4.12 -3.75 0.75
CA LEU A 32 5.15 -4.79 0.70
C LEU A 32 4.47 -6.13 0.45
N ALA A 33 4.98 -6.89 -0.52
CA ALA A 33 4.48 -8.22 -0.82
C ALA A 33 5.63 -9.20 -1.01
N THR A 34 5.42 -10.45 -0.60
CA THR A 34 6.28 -11.60 -0.89
C THR A 34 5.56 -12.57 -1.82
N ALA A 35 6.30 -13.22 -2.71
CA ALA A 35 5.80 -14.23 -3.64
C ALA A 35 6.97 -15.07 -4.18
N GLU A 36 6.65 -16.16 -4.87
CA GLU A 36 7.63 -17.07 -5.49
C GLU A 36 8.38 -16.43 -6.67
N SER A 37 7.81 -15.39 -7.29
CA SER A 37 8.46 -14.63 -8.35
C SER A 37 8.41 -13.13 -8.07
N VAL A 38 9.39 -12.41 -8.62
CA VAL A 38 9.46 -10.95 -8.52
C VAL A 38 8.26 -10.31 -9.22
N VAL A 39 7.83 -10.87 -10.35
CA VAL A 39 6.67 -10.35 -11.12
C VAL A 39 5.42 -10.42 -10.26
N ASP A 40 5.16 -11.57 -9.63
CA ASP A 40 3.99 -11.75 -8.76
C ASP A 40 4.05 -10.85 -7.53
N ALA A 41 5.23 -10.70 -6.92
CA ALA A 41 5.41 -9.79 -5.78
C ALA A 41 5.10 -8.33 -6.17
N ILE A 42 5.53 -7.90 -7.35
CA ILE A 42 5.25 -6.55 -7.87
C ILE A 42 3.75 -6.37 -8.09
N GLU A 43 3.09 -7.31 -8.77
CA GLU A 43 1.65 -7.21 -9.04
C GLU A 43 0.82 -7.17 -7.76
N ARG A 44 1.15 -8.03 -6.79
CA ARG A 44 0.51 -8.06 -5.46
C ARG A 44 0.69 -6.74 -4.71
N ALA A 45 1.91 -6.21 -4.66
CA ALA A 45 2.18 -4.94 -3.98
C ALA A 45 1.45 -3.77 -4.65
N LYS A 46 1.41 -3.72 -6.00
CA LYS A 46 0.69 -2.68 -6.75
C LYS A 46 -0.81 -2.77 -6.52
N HIS A 47 -1.38 -3.98 -6.57
CA HIS A 47 -2.80 -4.19 -6.29
C HIS A 47 -3.15 -3.73 -4.88
N ALA A 48 -2.37 -4.12 -3.87
CA ALA A 48 -2.59 -3.72 -2.48
C ALA A 48 -2.50 -2.21 -2.26
N ALA A 49 -1.49 -1.55 -2.85
CA ALA A 49 -1.40 -0.09 -2.78
C ALA A 49 -2.63 0.60 -3.39
N GLY A 50 -3.19 0.05 -4.48
CA GLY A 50 -4.41 0.54 -5.12
C GLY A 50 -5.69 0.33 -4.31
N GLN A 51 -5.70 -0.61 -3.36
CA GLN A 51 -6.84 -0.81 -2.45
C GLN A 51 -6.92 0.29 -1.38
N VAL A 52 -5.81 0.94 -1.03
CA VAL A 52 -5.80 2.00 -0.02
C VAL A 52 -6.42 3.27 -0.59
N LYS A 53 -7.55 3.70 -0.02
CA LYS A 53 -8.17 4.98 -0.37
C LYS A 53 -7.60 6.08 0.51
N VAL A 54 -6.83 6.98 -0.09
CA VAL A 54 -6.33 8.19 0.58
C VAL A 54 -7.42 9.25 0.48
N GLN A 55 -7.92 9.71 1.63
CA GLN A 55 -8.88 10.80 1.75
C GLN A 55 -8.29 11.87 2.66
N GLY A 56 -8.63 13.13 2.39
CA GLY A 56 -8.28 14.32 3.16
C GLY A 56 -9.50 15.21 3.30
#